data_AF-A0A929K590-F1
#
_entry.id   AF-A0A929K590-F1
#
_cell.length_a   1.000
_cell.length_b   1.000
_cell.length_c   1.000
_cell.angle_alpha   90.00
_cell.angle_beta   90.00
_cell.angle_gamma   90.00
#
_symmetry.space_group_name_H-M   'P 1'
#
loop_
_entity.id
_entity.type
_entity.pdbx_description
1 polymer ?
#
loop_
_entity_poly.entity_id
_entity_poly.type
_entity_poly.pdbx_seq_one_letter_code
_entity_poly.pdbx_strand_id
1 'polypeptide(L)'
;FGTPTGEAESGTEEEFNLAFDCREKFGTPRILFYFNQEPFMPRNKNDLKQMEKVIEFRDRLFQEGLAWDYEGAEKFKDVIDIHLSKLIAQWTKKSEKWTADFEKRTVFNPYFAHPYPIQKNFVGRRKERALLSEWLENDPTPMLSLVAVGGMGKSALSWYWLTEDLLKNGKKFEGVIWWSFYDKESSFERFLENSISYASGG
;
A
#
# COMPACT_ATOMS: atom_id res chain seq x y z
N PHE A 1 11.66 22.03 -8.74
CA PHE A 1 12.45 21.33 -7.71
C PHE A 1 11.89 21.68 -6.33
N GLY A 2 10.70 21.13 -6.03
CA GLY A 2 10.09 21.11 -4.70
C GLY A 2 10.10 22.38 -3.85
N THR A 3 9.83 22.18 -2.58
CA THR A 3 10.17 23.12 -1.52
C THR A 3 11.47 22.61 -0.88
N PRO A 4 12.44 23.49 -0.58
CA PRO A 4 13.63 23.10 0.15
C PRO A 4 13.28 22.46 1.48
N THR A 5 13.97 21.38 1.79
CA THR A 5 13.96 20.72 3.10
C THR A 5 15.19 21.17 3.88
N GLY A 6 15.24 20.94 5.19
CA GLY A 6 16.34 21.41 6.03
C GLY A 6 17.73 20.89 5.59
N GLU A 7 17.77 19.77 4.86
CA GLU A 7 19.00 19.11 4.41
C GLU A 7 19.17 19.06 2.88
N ALA A 8 18.11 19.11 2.07
CA ALA A 8 18.18 19.09 0.60
C ALA A 8 17.46 20.28 -0.09
N GLU A 9 17.86 20.58 -1.33
CA GLU A 9 17.26 21.68 -2.10
C GLU A 9 15.84 21.38 -2.61
N SER A 10 15.35 20.14 -2.44
CA SER A 10 13.99 19.70 -2.77
C SER A 10 13.64 18.42 -2.01
N GLY A 11 12.45 18.40 -1.39
CA GLY A 11 11.95 17.19 -0.71
C GLY A 11 11.93 15.94 -1.59
N THR A 12 11.66 16.06 -2.90
CA THR A 12 11.69 14.89 -3.81
C THR A 12 13.08 14.29 -3.96
N GLU A 13 14.14 15.12 -3.96
CA GLU A 13 15.50 14.60 -4.05
C GLU A 13 15.93 13.97 -2.72
N GLU A 14 15.53 14.55 -1.60
CA GLU A 14 15.77 13.97 -0.27
C GLU A 14 15.13 12.59 -0.14
N GLU A 15 13.84 12.47 -0.47
CA GLU A 15 13.11 11.21 -0.46
C GLU A 15 13.77 10.16 -1.37
N PHE A 16 14.25 10.58 -2.56
CA PHE A 16 14.98 9.70 -3.45
C PHE A 16 16.29 9.22 -2.82
N ASN A 17 17.11 10.12 -2.28
CA ASN A 17 18.41 9.78 -1.71
C ASN A 17 18.23 8.79 -0.53
N LEU A 18 17.27 9.06 0.36
CA LEU A 18 16.93 8.15 1.47
C LEU A 18 16.49 6.77 0.98
N ALA A 19 15.60 6.73 -0.03
CA ALA A 19 15.14 5.48 -0.61
C ALA A 19 16.26 4.72 -1.32
N PHE A 20 17.15 5.43 -2.02
CA PHE A 20 18.28 4.86 -2.74
C PHE A 20 19.31 4.26 -1.79
N ASP A 21 19.66 4.97 -0.72
CA ASP A 21 20.55 4.46 0.33
C ASP A 21 19.98 3.21 1.01
N CYS A 22 18.66 3.21 1.30
CA CYS A 22 17.99 2.03 1.83
C CYS A 22 18.05 0.85 0.85
N ARG A 23 17.85 1.13 -0.44
CA ARG A 23 17.92 0.12 -1.49
C ARG A 23 19.31 -0.49 -1.61
N GLU A 24 20.37 0.32 -1.59
CA GLU A 24 21.74 -0.17 -1.63
C GLU A 24 22.08 -1.02 -0.40
N LYS A 25 21.59 -0.61 0.77
CA LYS A 25 21.88 -1.31 2.03
C LYS A 25 21.06 -2.58 2.25
N PHE A 26 19.78 -2.58 1.86
CA PHE A 26 18.81 -3.62 2.21
C PHE A 26 18.16 -4.30 1.01
N GLY A 27 18.46 -3.86 -0.22
CA GLY A 27 17.82 -4.33 -1.44
C GLY A 27 16.39 -3.84 -1.66
N THR A 28 15.91 -2.88 -0.85
CA THR A 28 14.54 -2.36 -0.83
C THR A 28 14.53 -0.89 -0.33
N PRO A 29 13.62 0.00 -0.77
CA PRO A 29 12.50 -0.23 -1.68
C PRO A 29 12.89 -0.35 -3.15
N ARG A 30 11.95 -0.80 -3.98
CA ARG A 30 12.06 -0.60 -5.43
C ARG A 30 11.71 0.84 -5.76
N ILE A 31 12.55 1.48 -6.56
CA ILE A 31 12.42 2.88 -6.93
C ILE A 31 12.05 2.93 -8.41
N LEU A 32 11.00 3.69 -8.73
CA LEU A 32 10.55 3.92 -10.10
C LEU A 32 10.22 5.41 -10.26
N PHE A 33 10.90 6.09 -11.19
CA PHE A 33 10.65 7.49 -11.52
C PHE A 33 10.11 7.63 -12.95
N TYR A 34 9.19 8.57 -13.13
CA TYR A 34 8.55 8.82 -14.42
C TYR A 34 8.57 10.31 -14.74
N PHE A 35 9.03 10.65 -15.95
CA PHE A 35 9.13 12.02 -16.40
C PHE A 35 8.24 12.26 -17.62
N ASN A 36 7.33 13.22 -17.50
CA ASN A 36 6.50 13.65 -18.62
C ASN A 36 7.33 14.48 -19.60
N GLN A 37 7.31 14.11 -20.88
CA GLN A 37 7.98 14.81 -21.97
C GLN A 37 7.05 15.76 -22.74
N GLU A 38 5.81 15.97 -22.28
CA GLU A 38 4.96 17.02 -22.84
C GLU A 38 5.66 18.40 -22.75
N PRO A 39 5.62 19.21 -23.82
CA PRO A 39 6.31 20.49 -23.85
C PRO A 39 5.90 21.41 -22.69
N PHE A 40 6.86 21.78 -21.85
CA PHE A 40 6.71 22.78 -20.82
C PHE A 40 7.45 24.05 -21.23
N MET A 41 6.77 25.21 -21.16
CA MET A 41 7.40 26.52 -21.38
C MET A 41 7.59 27.26 -20.05
N PRO A 42 8.84 27.47 -19.60
CA PRO A 42 9.16 28.29 -18.45
C PRO A 42 8.63 29.72 -18.62
N ARG A 43 8.00 30.28 -17.58
CA ARG A 43 7.39 31.61 -17.64
C ARG A 43 8.32 32.71 -17.14
N ASN A 44 9.35 32.35 -16.37
CA ASN A 44 10.28 33.28 -15.76
C ASN A 44 11.65 32.63 -15.51
N LYS A 45 12.63 33.43 -15.05
CA LYS A 45 14.01 32.96 -14.79
C LYS A 45 14.11 31.92 -13.67
N ASN A 46 13.21 31.93 -12.69
CA ASN A 46 13.20 30.91 -11.63
C ASN A 46 12.72 29.58 -12.20
N ASP A 47 11.69 29.58 -13.05
CA ASP A 47 11.21 28.36 -13.72
C ASP A 47 12.34 27.71 -14.55
N LEU A 48 13.16 28.52 -15.25
CA LEU A 48 14.32 28.03 -16.00
C LEU A 48 15.35 27.34 -15.10
N LYS A 49 15.73 27.97 -13.99
CA LYS A 49 16.66 27.37 -13.00
C LYS A 49 16.09 26.09 -12.39
N GLN A 50 14.79 26.05 -12.16
CA GLN A 50 14.11 24.88 -11.60
C GLN A 50 14.06 23.74 -12.62
N MET A 51 13.86 24.05 -13.89
CA MET A 51 13.87 23.10 -14.98
C MET A 51 15.27 22.49 -15.18
N GLU A 52 16.33 23.29 -15.09
CA GLU A 52 17.72 22.81 -15.12
C GLU A 52 17.97 21.75 -14.04
N LYS A 53 17.59 22.01 -12.78
CA LYS A 53 17.70 21.03 -11.68
C LYS A 53 16.90 19.75 -11.93
N VAL A 54 15.69 19.87 -12.50
CA VAL A 54 14.88 18.68 -12.86
C VAL A 54 15.59 17.84 -13.92
N ILE A 55 16.21 18.47 -14.92
CA ILE A 55 16.95 17.77 -15.99
C ILE A 55 18.18 17.06 -15.41
N GLU A 56 18.98 17.74 -14.59
CA GLU A 56 20.15 17.13 -13.95
C GLU A 56 19.78 15.92 -13.09
N PHE A 57 18.73 16.05 -12.27
CA PHE A 57 18.21 14.96 -11.45
C PHE A 57 17.66 13.81 -12.29
N ARG A 58 16.91 14.12 -13.36
CA ARG A 58 16.40 13.13 -14.31
C ARG A 58 17.53 12.32 -14.93
N ASP A 59 18.56 13.01 -15.44
CA ASP A 59 19.67 12.38 -16.14
C ASP A 59 20.46 11.45 -15.19
N ARG A 60 20.62 11.84 -13.92
CA ARG A 60 21.16 10.97 -12.87
C ARG A 60 20.33 9.69 -12.69
N LEU A 61 19.01 9.80 -12.63
CA LEU A 61 18.14 8.64 -12.46
C LEU A 61 18.11 7.71 -13.68
N PHE A 62 18.29 8.24 -14.89
CA PHE A 62 18.44 7.42 -16.09
C PHE A 62 19.72 6.59 -16.08
N GLN A 63 20.83 7.15 -15.56
CA GLN A 63 22.09 6.42 -15.41
C GLN A 63 21.95 5.23 -14.45
N GLU A 64 21.17 5.40 -13.37
CA GLU A 64 20.86 4.33 -12.41
C GLU A 64 19.81 3.32 -12.91
N GLY A 65 19.23 3.54 -14.11
CA GLY A 65 18.16 2.71 -14.66
C GLY A 65 16.85 2.80 -13.86
N LEU A 66 16.62 3.93 -13.19
CA LEU A 66 15.47 4.17 -12.32
C LEU A 66 14.43 5.14 -12.89
N ALA A 67 14.69 5.73 -14.06
CA ALA A 67 13.81 6.68 -14.71
C ALA A 67 13.30 6.17 -16.06
N TRP A 68 12.06 6.58 -16.39
CA TRP A 68 11.45 6.37 -17.68
C TRP A 68 10.71 7.63 -18.14
N ASP A 69 10.69 7.82 -19.45
CA ASP A 69 9.92 8.88 -20.07
C ASP A 69 8.52 8.40 -20.46
N TYR A 70 7.58 9.34 -20.46
CA TYR A 70 6.25 9.16 -21.02
C TYR A 70 5.74 10.48 -21.59
N GLU A 71 4.71 10.43 -22.45
CA GLU A 71 4.09 11.61 -23.06
C GLU A 71 2.60 11.66 -22.75
N GLY A 72 2.22 12.48 -21.76
CA GLY A 72 0.83 12.67 -21.37
C GLY A 72 0.22 11.50 -20.59
N ALA A 73 -1.00 11.72 -20.08
CA ALA A 73 -1.64 10.83 -19.09
C ALA A 73 -1.93 9.42 -19.63
N GLU A 74 -2.32 9.27 -20.89
CA GLU A 74 -2.60 7.96 -21.50
C GLU A 74 -1.33 7.12 -21.60
N LYS A 75 -0.21 7.71 -22.05
CA LYS A 75 1.08 7.00 -22.13
C LYS A 75 1.66 6.71 -20.76
N PHE A 76 1.42 7.58 -19.77
CA PHE A 76 1.80 7.28 -18.40
C PHE A 76 1.17 5.97 -17.91
N LYS A 77 -0.13 5.80 -18.16
CA LYS A 77 -0.86 4.58 -17.81
C LYS A 77 -0.24 3.35 -18.48
N ASP A 78 0.03 3.41 -19.77
CA ASP A 78 0.64 2.30 -20.50
C ASP A 78 2.00 1.88 -19.87
N VAL A 79 2.85 2.85 -19.56
CA VAL A 79 4.19 2.61 -19.00
C VAL A 79 4.10 2.07 -17.57
N ILE A 80 3.28 2.68 -16.71
CA ILE A 80 3.16 2.26 -15.32
C ILE A 80 2.49 0.89 -15.19
N ASP A 81 1.48 0.58 -16.01
CA ASP A 81 0.79 -0.71 -15.99
C ASP A 81 1.75 -1.84 -16.34
N ILE A 82 2.62 -1.65 -17.33
CA ILE A 82 3.66 -2.63 -17.71
C ILE A 82 4.65 -2.84 -16.56
N HIS A 83 5.13 -1.76 -15.94
CA HIS A 83 6.12 -1.86 -14.86
C HIS A 83 5.53 -2.47 -13.60
N LEU A 84 4.34 -2.05 -13.18
CA LEU A 84 3.63 -2.63 -12.03
C LEU A 84 3.28 -4.09 -12.28
N SER A 85 2.82 -4.44 -13.48
CA SER A 85 2.56 -5.85 -13.83
C SER A 85 3.84 -6.71 -13.73
N LYS A 86 5.00 -6.19 -14.16
CA LYS A 86 6.29 -6.85 -13.98
C LYS A 86 6.68 -6.94 -12.50
N LEU A 87 6.45 -5.89 -11.71
CA LEU A 87 6.70 -5.91 -10.27
C LEU A 87 5.86 -6.99 -9.58
N ILE A 88 4.55 -7.00 -9.84
CA ILE A 88 3.60 -7.97 -9.32
C ILE A 88 4.02 -9.37 -9.75
N ALA A 89 4.34 -9.60 -11.02
CA ALA A 89 4.78 -10.91 -11.52
C ALA A 89 6.09 -11.39 -10.88
N GLN A 90 7.01 -10.48 -10.59
CA GLN A 90 8.25 -10.82 -9.88
C GLN A 90 8.00 -11.08 -8.40
N TRP A 91 7.08 -10.35 -7.79
CA TRP A 91 6.64 -10.59 -6.42
C TRP A 91 5.86 -11.89 -6.30
N THR A 92 5.02 -12.25 -7.27
CA THR A 92 4.31 -13.53 -7.28
C THR A 92 5.26 -14.68 -7.56
N LYS A 93 6.25 -14.57 -8.45
CA LYS A 93 7.28 -15.61 -8.60
C LYS A 93 8.18 -15.77 -7.37
N LYS A 94 8.52 -14.65 -6.73
CA LYS A 94 9.27 -14.65 -5.46
C LYS A 94 8.39 -15.23 -4.35
N SER A 95 7.10 -14.92 -4.34
CA SER A 95 6.13 -15.46 -3.39
C SER A 95 5.86 -16.93 -3.69
N GLU A 96 5.82 -17.41 -4.92
CA GLU A 96 5.65 -18.84 -5.29
C GLU A 96 6.85 -19.68 -4.85
N LYS A 97 8.07 -19.17 -5.01
CA LYS A 97 9.28 -19.77 -4.44
C LYS A 97 9.26 -19.75 -2.91
N TRP A 98 8.74 -18.70 -2.32
CA TRP A 98 8.65 -18.54 -0.87
C TRP A 98 7.49 -19.36 -0.28
N THR A 99 6.34 -19.47 -0.96
CA THR A 99 5.16 -20.26 -0.59
C THR A 99 5.42 -21.74 -0.78
N ALA A 100 6.25 -22.18 -1.72
CA ALA A 100 6.70 -23.57 -1.76
C ALA A 100 7.50 -23.97 -0.50
N ASP A 101 8.23 -23.03 0.11
CA ASP A 101 8.90 -23.21 1.41
C ASP A 101 7.95 -22.94 2.61
N PHE A 102 6.95 -22.07 2.44
CA PHE A 102 5.95 -21.66 3.44
C PHE A 102 4.74 -22.61 3.55
N GLU A 103 4.46 -23.41 2.53
CA GLU A 103 3.38 -24.42 2.51
C GLU A 103 3.57 -25.50 3.58
N LYS A 104 4.74 -25.52 4.24
CA LYS A 104 5.00 -26.32 5.43
C LYS A 104 4.60 -25.65 6.75
N ARG A 105 4.06 -24.42 6.78
CA ARG A 105 3.86 -23.66 8.03
C ARG A 105 2.52 -22.92 8.13
N THR A 106 1.74 -23.43 9.10
CA THR A 106 0.91 -22.70 10.08
C THR A 106 -0.12 -21.70 9.58
N VAL A 107 -1.39 -22.06 9.75
CA VAL A 107 -2.51 -21.11 9.90
C VAL A 107 -2.11 -20.05 10.92
N PHE A 108 -2.09 -18.77 10.51
CA PHE A 108 -1.80 -17.69 11.45
C PHE A 108 -3.02 -17.43 12.33
N ASN A 109 -2.79 -17.25 13.63
CA ASN A 109 -3.84 -16.77 14.52
C ASN A 109 -4.24 -15.35 14.11
N PRO A 110 -5.52 -14.95 14.21
CA PRO A 110 -5.92 -13.58 13.95
C PRO A 110 -5.14 -12.57 14.79
N TYR A 111 -4.60 -11.54 14.15
CA TYR A 111 -3.90 -10.43 14.81
C TYR A 111 -4.82 -9.21 14.90
N PHE A 112 -5.21 -8.87 16.13
CA PHE A 112 -6.06 -7.72 16.41
C PHE A 112 -5.26 -6.64 17.13
N ALA A 113 -4.67 -5.72 16.37
CA ALA A 113 -3.84 -4.65 16.94
C ALA A 113 -4.67 -3.72 17.85
N HIS A 114 -5.90 -3.41 17.41
CA HIS A 114 -6.83 -2.53 18.12
C HIS A 114 -8.22 -3.19 18.17
N PRO A 115 -8.46 -4.13 19.11
CA PRO A 115 -9.74 -4.82 19.22
C PRO A 115 -10.88 -3.81 19.40
N TYR A 116 -11.96 -3.97 18.63
CA TYR A 116 -13.08 -3.05 18.71
C TYR A 116 -13.94 -3.37 19.95
N PRO A 117 -14.14 -2.42 20.89
CA PRO A 117 -14.92 -2.65 22.10
C PRO A 117 -16.42 -2.72 21.74
N ILE A 118 -16.91 -3.94 21.50
CA ILE A 118 -18.32 -4.14 21.15
C ILE A 118 -19.21 -4.03 22.39
N GLN A 119 -20.34 -3.34 22.25
CA GLN A 119 -21.37 -3.32 23.28
C GLN A 119 -22.08 -4.68 23.31
N LYS A 120 -22.46 -5.16 24.50
CA LYS A 120 -23.05 -6.49 24.73
C LYS A 120 -24.27 -6.83 23.85
N ASN A 121 -24.94 -5.84 23.26
CA ASN A 121 -26.22 -5.99 22.57
C ASN A 121 -26.16 -5.57 21.08
N PHE A 122 -25.10 -5.93 20.34
CA PHE A 122 -25.13 -5.76 18.89
C PHE A 122 -26.21 -6.68 18.28
N VAL A 123 -27.26 -6.09 17.71
CA VAL A 123 -28.42 -6.82 17.17
C VAL A 123 -28.76 -6.36 15.75
N GLY A 124 -29.32 -7.27 14.96
CA GLY A 124 -29.80 -6.95 13.61
C GLY A 124 -28.72 -6.97 12.54
N ARG A 125 -28.83 -6.07 11.55
CA ARG A 125 -27.92 -5.90 10.40
C ARG A 125 -27.64 -7.18 9.59
N ARG A 126 -28.58 -8.14 9.58
CA ARG A 126 -28.39 -9.44 8.93
C ARG A 126 -28.15 -9.32 7.43
N LYS A 127 -28.79 -8.36 6.76
CA LYS A 127 -28.62 -8.13 5.33
C LYS A 127 -27.20 -7.66 5.01
N GLU A 128 -26.67 -6.75 5.80
CA GLU A 128 -25.34 -6.19 5.60
C GLU A 128 -24.23 -7.20 5.97
N ARG A 129 -24.46 -8.04 6.98
CA ARG A 129 -23.54 -9.16 7.29
C ARG A 129 -23.55 -10.21 6.18
N ALA A 130 -24.73 -10.52 5.63
CA ALA A 130 -24.83 -11.42 4.47
C ALA A 130 -24.11 -10.84 3.25
N LEU A 131 -24.19 -9.53 3.02
CA LEU A 131 -23.43 -8.85 1.95
C LEU A 131 -21.92 -9.01 2.14
N LEU A 132 -21.41 -8.87 3.37
CA LEU A 132 -19.98 -9.08 3.65
C LEU A 132 -19.55 -10.53 3.39
N SER A 133 -20.36 -11.51 3.79
CA SER A 133 -20.08 -12.92 3.51
C SER A 133 -20.13 -13.24 2.02
N GLU A 134 -21.13 -12.72 1.31
CA GLU A 134 -21.26 -12.91 -0.15
C GLU A 134 -20.05 -12.35 -0.89
N TRP A 135 -19.60 -11.15 -0.51
CA TRP A 135 -18.38 -10.56 -1.04
C TRP A 135 -17.16 -11.45 -0.78
N LEU A 136 -16.98 -11.90 0.45
CA LEU A 136 -15.82 -12.72 0.82
C LEU A 136 -15.76 -14.07 0.08
N GLU A 137 -16.92 -14.67 -0.18
CA GLU A 137 -16.99 -16.04 -0.70
C GLU A 137 -17.13 -16.12 -2.23
N ASN A 138 -17.84 -15.17 -2.84
CA ASN A 138 -18.28 -15.29 -4.23
C ASN A 138 -17.85 -14.12 -5.13
N ASP A 139 -17.40 -12.99 -4.57
CA ASP A 139 -16.99 -11.83 -5.37
C ASP A 139 -15.49 -11.90 -5.70
N PRO A 140 -15.08 -11.82 -6.99
CA PRO A 140 -13.66 -11.81 -7.35
C PRO A 140 -12.94 -10.50 -6.98
N THR A 141 -13.67 -9.46 -6.56
CA THR A 141 -13.10 -8.17 -6.19
C THR A 141 -12.44 -8.26 -4.81
N PRO A 142 -11.10 -8.09 -4.69
CA PRO A 142 -10.37 -8.35 -3.44
C PRO A 142 -10.59 -7.29 -2.35
N MET A 143 -11.36 -6.24 -2.63
CA MET A 143 -11.57 -5.11 -1.72
C MET A 143 -13.03 -4.71 -1.68
N LEU A 144 -13.57 -4.56 -0.46
CA LEU A 144 -14.90 -4.02 -0.20
C LEU A 144 -14.81 -2.79 0.71
N SER A 145 -15.55 -1.74 0.35
CA SER A 145 -15.65 -0.50 1.13
C SER A 145 -17.05 -0.33 1.72
N LEU A 146 -17.14 -0.23 3.04
CA LEU A 146 -18.38 0.10 3.75
C LEU A 146 -18.51 1.61 3.93
N VAL A 147 -19.42 2.24 3.19
CA VAL A 147 -19.63 3.70 3.25
C VAL A 147 -20.95 4.01 3.95
N ALA A 148 -20.88 4.85 4.99
CA ALA A 148 -22.04 5.38 5.71
C ALA A 148 -21.61 6.59 6.54
N VAL A 149 -22.58 7.36 7.03
CA VAL A 149 -22.34 8.46 7.97
C VAL A 149 -21.63 7.98 9.24
N GLY A 150 -20.88 8.87 9.89
CA GLY A 150 -20.26 8.62 11.20
C GLY A 150 -21.29 8.15 12.24
N GLY A 151 -20.88 7.27 13.16
CA GLY A 151 -21.76 6.75 14.20
C GLY A 151 -22.75 5.65 13.77
N MET A 152 -22.89 5.34 12.48
CA MET A 152 -23.83 4.30 11.96
C MET A 152 -23.40 2.85 12.24
N GLY A 153 -22.35 2.64 13.03
CA GLY A 153 -21.92 1.30 13.48
C GLY A 153 -21.19 0.46 12.44
N LYS A 154 -20.52 1.06 11.44
CA LYS A 154 -19.76 0.32 10.41
C LYS A 154 -18.66 -0.57 11.02
N SER A 155 -17.83 -0.01 11.89
CA SER A 155 -16.76 -0.76 12.56
C SER A 155 -17.33 -1.87 13.44
N ALA A 156 -18.44 -1.62 14.15
CA ALA A 156 -19.14 -2.63 14.95
C ALA A 156 -19.69 -3.77 14.08
N LEU A 157 -20.26 -3.44 12.91
CA LEU A 157 -20.76 -4.41 11.93
C LEU A 157 -19.63 -5.31 11.41
N SER A 158 -18.53 -4.73 10.94
CA SER A 158 -17.38 -5.49 10.43
C SER A 158 -16.73 -6.35 11.50
N TRP A 159 -16.58 -5.81 12.72
CA TRP A 159 -16.03 -6.55 13.85
C TRP A 159 -16.90 -7.74 14.23
N TYR A 160 -18.21 -7.53 14.37
CA TYR A 160 -19.15 -8.61 14.69
C TYR A 160 -19.13 -9.68 13.62
N TRP A 161 -19.20 -9.29 12.35
CA TRP A 161 -19.14 -10.23 11.22
C TRP A 161 -17.86 -11.07 11.25
N LEU A 162 -16.70 -10.43 11.39
CA LEU A 162 -15.42 -11.14 11.46
C LEU A 162 -15.36 -12.11 12.66
N THR A 163 -15.69 -11.62 13.86
CA THR A 163 -15.48 -12.39 15.09
C THR A 163 -16.56 -13.43 15.33
N GLU A 164 -17.83 -13.07 15.19
CA GLU A 164 -18.97 -13.93 15.54
C GLU A 164 -19.45 -14.77 14.34
N ASP A 165 -19.50 -14.22 13.13
CA ASP A 165 -20.04 -14.96 11.98
C ASP A 165 -19.00 -15.85 11.31
N LEU A 166 -17.73 -15.44 11.30
CA LEU A 166 -16.66 -16.17 10.63
C LEU A 166 -15.80 -16.97 11.63
N LEU A 167 -15.04 -16.28 12.47
CA LEU A 167 -14.02 -16.91 13.31
C LEU A 167 -14.63 -17.86 14.35
N LYS A 168 -15.68 -17.44 15.06
CA LYS A 168 -16.38 -18.27 16.05
C LYS A 168 -17.09 -19.47 15.43
N ASN A 169 -17.52 -19.37 14.17
CA ASN A 169 -18.09 -20.48 13.40
C ASN A 169 -17.02 -21.34 12.71
N GLY A 170 -15.73 -21.12 13.00
CA GLY A 170 -14.63 -21.97 12.56
C GLY A 170 -14.16 -21.74 11.13
N LYS A 171 -14.53 -20.62 10.49
CA LYS A 171 -13.96 -20.25 9.19
C LYS A 171 -12.46 -20.06 9.36
N LYS A 172 -11.68 -20.81 8.58
CA LYS A 172 -10.22 -20.74 8.57
C LYS A 172 -9.76 -19.75 7.51
N PHE A 173 -8.80 -18.92 7.89
CA PHE A 173 -8.09 -18.01 7.01
C PHE A 173 -6.61 -18.36 7.08
N GLU A 174 -5.87 -18.11 6.01
CA GLU A 174 -4.41 -18.22 6.05
C GLU A 174 -3.83 -17.18 7.02
N GLY A 175 -4.44 -15.98 7.09
CA GLY A 175 -4.18 -14.98 8.11
C GLY A 175 -5.31 -13.94 8.19
N VAL A 176 -5.41 -13.25 9.33
CA VAL A 176 -6.37 -12.17 9.57
C VAL A 176 -5.66 -11.05 10.33
N ILE A 177 -5.74 -9.83 9.80
CA ILE A 177 -5.28 -8.62 10.49
C ILE A 177 -6.47 -7.68 10.70
N TRP A 178 -6.64 -7.20 11.91
CA TRP A 178 -7.55 -6.10 12.24
C TRP A 178 -6.76 -4.89 12.72
N TRP A 179 -6.94 -3.76 12.02
CA TRP A 179 -6.24 -2.51 12.29
C TRP A 179 -7.22 -1.33 12.33
N SER A 180 -6.91 -0.31 13.14
CA SER A 180 -7.67 0.92 13.27
C SER A 180 -6.74 2.11 13.21
N PHE A 181 -6.83 2.93 12.15
CA PHE A 181 -6.04 4.16 11.96
C PHE A 181 -6.50 5.35 12.84
N TYR A 182 -7.45 5.13 13.75
CA TYR A 182 -7.92 6.14 14.70
C TYR A 182 -7.18 6.11 16.04
N ASP A 183 -6.42 5.04 16.32
CA ASP A 183 -5.73 4.90 17.60
C ASP A 183 -4.44 5.77 17.61
N LYS A 184 -4.04 6.29 18.77
CA LYS A 184 -2.88 7.20 18.90
C LYS A 184 -1.56 6.55 18.48
N GLU A 185 -1.54 5.23 18.43
CA GLU A 185 -0.39 4.39 18.09
C GLU A 185 -0.46 3.76 16.69
N SER A 186 -1.44 4.17 15.86
CA SER A 186 -1.83 3.46 14.62
C SER A 186 -1.29 4.08 13.32
N SER A 187 -0.04 4.56 13.32
CA SER A 187 0.56 5.13 12.11
C SER A 187 0.65 4.11 10.96
N PHE A 188 0.76 4.60 9.72
CA PHE A 188 0.87 3.74 8.55
C PHE A 188 2.17 2.91 8.57
N GLU A 189 3.26 3.50 9.06
CA GLU A 189 4.55 2.83 9.23
C GLU A 189 4.41 1.63 10.17
N ARG A 190 3.73 1.82 11.31
CA ARG A 190 3.48 0.73 12.26
C ARG A 190 2.53 -0.33 11.70
N PHE A 191 1.56 0.06 10.88
CA PHE A 191 0.72 -0.92 10.17
C PHE A 191 1.57 -1.80 9.25
N LEU A 192 2.47 -1.20 8.47
CA LEU A 192 3.38 -1.93 7.59
C LEU A 192 4.32 -2.84 8.37
N GLU A 193 4.98 -2.32 9.40
CA GLU A 193 5.90 -3.12 10.25
C GLU A 193 5.20 -4.34 10.86
N ASN A 194 4.02 -4.14 11.47
CA ASN A 194 3.27 -5.23 12.10
C ASN A 194 2.68 -6.21 11.09
N SER A 195 2.21 -5.73 9.93
CA SER A 195 1.67 -6.61 8.89
C SER A 195 2.74 -7.47 8.24
N ILE A 196 3.95 -6.92 8.03
CA ILE A 196 5.10 -7.68 7.53
C ILE A 196 5.53 -8.73 8.55
N SER A 197 5.74 -8.36 9.82
CA SER A 197 6.13 -9.32 10.88
C SER A 197 5.07 -10.42 11.05
N TYR A 198 3.78 -10.07 10.99
CA TYR A 198 2.70 -11.04 11.01
C TYR A 198 2.78 -12.02 9.83
N ALA A 199 2.92 -11.50 8.61
CA ALA A 199 2.98 -12.32 7.41
C ALA A 199 4.26 -13.17 7.31
N SER A 200 5.36 -12.76 7.95
CA SER A 200 6.61 -13.52 8.02
C SER A 200 6.63 -14.56 9.15
N GLY A 201 5.66 -14.54 10.07
CA GLY A 201 5.58 -15.45 11.22
C GLY A 201 6.43 -15.07 12.42
N GLY A 202 6.67 -13.77 12.61
CA GLY A 202 7.58 -13.21 13.61
C GLY A 202 8.76 -12.54 12.96
#